data_AF-A0A538U916-F1
#
_entry.id   AF-A0A538U916-F1
#
_cell.length_a   1.000
_cell.length_b   1.000
_cell.length_c   1.000
_cell.angle_alpha   90.00
_cell.angle_beta   90.00
_cell.angle_gamma   90.00
#
_symmetry.space_group_name_H-M   'P 1'
#
loop_
_entity.id
_entity.type
_entity.pdbx_description
1 polymer ?
#
loop_
_entity_poly.entity_id
_entity_poly.type
_entity_poly.pdbx_seq_one_letter_code
_entity_poly.pdbx_strand_id
1 'polypeptide(L)'
;MRSAAGHRLLPQVLPRSTPGGPVEPRLARGAGPRGGGVHRGGGCGHGGRSVGVGRRARGARVIEIGARPLTLAEVAAVAREGASVGLAPGAHGRMAASRAVVERTLGGTRAVYGVNTGVGVLKDRVISADQVRQLQINLLRSHAAGVGRFAQPEIARAMLVLRAASLAHGHSGCRPAVVEALLALLEGRVTPVVPLQGSVGASGDLAPLAHLALVLVGEGEAWLGDQRMPGALALRGAGLQPLALEAKEGLALINGTQFSTALAVLACVDARRLWEAGLAAAALSTEVLLGSFQPARPEVQVLRPYAGALEAA
;
A
#
# COMPACT_ATOMS: atom_id res chain seq x y z
N MET A 1 36.75 -34.76 -41.67
CA MET A 1 38.13 -34.39 -41.34
C MET A 1 38.17 -33.78 -39.93
N ARG A 2 38.78 -34.50 -38.97
CA ARG A 2 39.42 -34.11 -37.68
C ARG A 2 38.78 -32.98 -36.83
N SER A 3 38.26 -33.27 -35.63
CA SER A 3 38.93 -33.35 -34.28
C SER A 3 39.29 -31.94 -33.73
N ALA A 4 39.06 -31.51 -32.47
CA ALA A 4 39.21 -32.23 -31.20
C ALA A 4 38.47 -31.58 -30.00
N ALA A 5 38.18 -32.45 -29.02
CA ALA A 5 38.03 -32.34 -27.57
C ALA A 5 38.19 -31.00 -26.80
N GLY A 6 37.32 -30.84 -25.79
CA GLY A 6 37.49 -29.94 -24.65
C GLY A 6 36.50 -30.21 -23.51
N HIS A 7 36.73 -31.27 -22.73
CA HIS A 7 36.05 -31.53 -21.46
C HIS A 7 36.57 -30.55 -20.37
N ARG A 8 35.66 -29.87 -19.65
CA ARG A 8 35.91 -29.40 -18.28
C ARG A 8 34.69 -29.65 -17.40
N LEU A 9 34.99 -30.20 -16.22
CA LEU A 9 34.12 -30.78 -15.21
C LEU A 9 33.35 -29.69 -14.44
N LEU A 10 32.06 -29.93 -14.20
CA LEU A 10 31.22 -29.20 -13.25
C LEU A 10 31.41 -29.80 -11.84
N PRO A 11 31.50 -29.00 -10.77
CA PRO A 11 31.58 -29.51 -9.41
C PRO A 11 30.26 -30.10 -8.93
N GLN A 12 30.41 -31.14 -8.10
CA GLN A 12 29.39 -32.09 -7.67
C GLN A 12 28.33 -31.48 -6.73
N VAL A 13 27.12 -32.01 -6.88
CA VAL A 13 25.92 -31.81 -6.07
C VAL A 13 26.13 -32.43 -4.68
N LEU A 14 25.95 -31.63 -3.62
CA LEU A 14 25.86 -32.13 -2.24
C LEU A 14 24.48 -32.78 -1.98
N PRO A 15 24.41 -33.91 -1.27
CA PRO A 15 23.17 -34.65 -1.07
C PRO A 15 22.22 -34.00 -0.05
N ARG A 16 20.93 -34.14 -0.34
CA ARG A 16 19.78 -33.74 0.48
C ARG A 16 19.76 -34.49 1.81
N SER A 17 19.66 -33.76 2.91
CA SER A 17 19.29 -34.31 4.22
C SER A 17 17.81 -34.67 4.25
N THR A 18 17.52 -35.83 4.84
CA THR A 18 16.19 -36.43 5.00
C THR A 18 15.32 -35.69 6.03
N PRO A 19 13.98 -35.75 5.93
CA PRO A 19 13.09 -35.10 6.88
C PRO A 19 12.96 -35.92 8.17
N GLY A 20 13.16 -35.25 9.31
CA GLY A 20 12.85 -35.79 10.64
C GLY A 20 11.35 -36.01 10.81
N GLY A 21 11.00 -37.14 11.43
CA GLY A 21 9.64 -37.59 11.67
C GLY A 21 8.84 -36.73 12.67
N PRO A 22 7.55 -37.05 12.86
CA PRO A 22 6.62 -36.24 13.63
C PRO A 22 6.91 -36.30 15.14
N VAL A 23 6.89 -35.13 15.78
CA VAL A 23 6.97 -34.96 17.24
C VAL A 23 5.54 -35.08 17.80
N GLU A 24 5.28 -36.13 18.56
CA GLU A 24 4.04 -36.28 19.34
C GLU A 24 4.01 -35.32 20.54
N PRO A 25 2.87 -34.68 20.85
CA PRO A 25 2.71 -33.95 22.10
C PRO A 25 2.33 -34.90 23.26
N ARG A 26 3.18 -34.93 24.30
CA ARG A 26 2.86 -35.58 25.57
C ARG A 26 1.72 -34.84 26.28
N LEU A 27 0.57 -35.50 26.39
CA LEU A 27 -0.55 -35.13 27.25
C LEU A 27 -0.16 -35.34 28.73
N ALA A 28 -0.05 -34.24 29.49
CA ALA A 28 -0.09 -34.29 30.94
C ALA A 28 -1.56 -34.21 31.40
N ARG A 29 -2.05 -35.28 32.03
CA ARG A 29 -3.35 -35.34 32.68
C ARG A 29 -3.24 -34.82 34.12
N GLY A 30 -4.20 -33.98 34.52
CA GLY A 30 -4.89 -34.11 35.80
C GLY A 30 -4.53 -33.11 36.91
N ALA A 31 -5.45 -32.18 37.17
CA ALA A 31 -5.99 -31.92 38.51
C ALA A 31 -7.33 -31.17 38.39
N GLY A 32 -8.40 -31.77 38.91
CA GLY A 32 -9.76 -31.25 38.91
C GLY A 32 -10.01 -30.15 39.96
N PRO A 33 -11.25 -29.62 40.01
CA PRO A 33 -11.55 -28.33 40.63
C PRO A 33 -11.90 -28.49 42.13
N ARG A 34 -11.52 -27.50 42.94
CA ARG A 34 -12.11 -27.26 44.25
C ARG A 34 -12.93 -25.98 44.21
N GLY A 35 -14.21 -26.11 44.52
CA GLY A 35 -15.17 -25.00 44.56
C GLY A 35 -15.21 -24.28 45.90
N GLY A 36 -16.17 -23.35 45.98
CA GLY A 36 -16.67 -22.74 47.22
C GLY A 36 -16.24 -21.29 47.40
N GLY A 37 -17.20 -20.36 47.24
CA GLY A 37 -16.97 -18.95 47.57
C GLY A 37 -18.08 -18.03 47.06
N VAL A 38 -19.29 -18.17 47.61
CA VAL A 38 -20.38 -17.21 47.43
C VAL A 38 -20.03 -15.94 48.21
N HIS A 39 -19.85 -14.81 47.53
CA HIS A 39 -19.95 -13.49 48.16
C HIS A 39 -20.89 -12.59 47.34
N ARG A 40 -22.03 -12.28 47.96
CA ARG A 40 -22.91 -11.17 47.61
C ARG A 40 -22.26 -9.87 48.09
N GLY A 41 -22.35 -8.81 47.31
CA GLY A 41 -22.22 -7.44 47.82
C GLY A 41 -21.76 -6.42 46.79
N GLY A 42 -22.56 -5.36 46.63
CA GLY A 42 -22.07 -4.05 46.20
C GLY A 42 -22.26 -3.70 44.73
N GLY A 43 -23.44 -3.18 44.40
CA GLY A 43 -23.62 -2.41 43.17
C GLY A 43 -22.90 -1.06 43.27
N CYS A 44 -22.16 -0.72 42.22
CA CYS A 44 -21.62 0.61 41.99
C CYS A 44 -21.80 0.92 40.50
N GLY A 45 -22.85 1.66 40.15
CA GLY A 45 -23.03 2.17 38.80
C GLY A 45 -21.81 3.00 38.38
N HIS A 46 -21.24 2.67 37.24
CA HIS A 46 -20.25 3.52 36.56
C HIS A 46 -20.83 3.90 35.20
N GLY A 47 -20.99 5.21 35.05
CA GLY A 47 -21.63 5.84 33.91
C GLY A 47 -20.93 5.50 32.61
N GLY A 48 -21.76 5.31 31.58
CA GLY A 48 -21.32 5.16 30.21
C GLY A 48 -20.43 6.33 29.81
N ARG A 49 -19.16 6.04 29.55
CA ARG A 49 -18.31 6.92 28.75
C ARG A 49 -18.76 6.77 27.31
N SER A 50 -19.60 7.71 26.88
CA SER A 50 -19.85 7.99 25.47
C SER A 50 -18.51 8.09 24.75
N VAL A 51 -18.31 7.22 23.77
CA VAL A 51 -17.19 7.24 22.83
C VAL A 51 -17.25 8.61 22.13
N GLY A 52 -16.31 9.48 22.47
CA GLY A 52 -16.20 10.81 21.89
C GLY A 52 -15.93 10.69 20.39
N VAL A 53 -16.94 11.04 19.59
CA VAL A 53 -16.83 11.31 18.17
C VAL A 53 -15.65 12.27 17.94
N GLY A 54 -14.76 11.87 17.03
CA GLY A 54 -13.46 12.48 16.81
C GLY A 54 -13.49 14.01 16.78
N ARG A 55 -12.68 14.59 17.65
CA ARG A 55 -12.35 16.02 17.66
C ARG A 55 -11.60 16.33 16.36
N ARG A 56 -12.30 16.84 15.34
CA ARG A 56 -11.70 17.41 14.12
C ARG A 56 -10.62 18.41 14.54
N ALA A 57 -9.38 18.18 14.11
CA ALA A 57 -8.34 19.19 14.15
C ALA A 57 -8.79 20.36 13.26
N ARG A 58 -9.26 21.45 13.86
CA ARG A 58 -9.59 22.69 13.16
C ARG A 58 -8.29 23.22 12.55
N GLY A 59 -8.23 23.28 11.21
CA GLY A 59 -7.12 23.88 10.46
C GLY A 59 -6.24 22.91 9.66
N ALA A 60 -6.54 21.61 9.59
CA ALA A 60 -5.73 20.69 8.80
C ALA A 60 -5.79 21.04 7.31
N ARG A 61 -4.66 21.53 6.77
CA ARG A 61 -4.46 21.80 5.34
C ARG A 61 -4.76 20.53 4.53
N VAL A 62 -5.68 20.63 3.57
CA VAL A 62 -5.98 19.53 2.65
C VAL A 62 -4.80 19.37 1.69
N ILE A 63 -4.32 18.14 1.52
CA ILE A 63 -3.28 17.81 0.54
C ILE A 63 -3.95 17.63 -0.82
N GLU A 64 -3.58 18.45 -1.80
CA GLU A 64 -4.15 18.40 -3.14
C GLU A 64 -3.38 17.42 -4.04
N ILE A 65 -4.12 16.54 -4.72
CA ILE A 65 -3.57 15.61 -5.72
C ILE A 65 -3.98 16.00 -7.15
N GLY A 66 -3.08 15.75 -8.10
CA GLY A 66 -3.30 15.94 -9.53
C GLY A 66 -2.73 17.25 -10.12
N ALA A 67 -2.37 18.25 -9.30
CA ALA A 67 -1.69 19.47 -9.80
C ALA A 67 -0.17 19.30 -9.92
N ARG A 68 0.44 18.61 -8.97
CA ARG A 68 1.88 18.37 -8.88
C ARG A 68 2.17 17.00 -8.27
N PRO A 69 3.41 16.50 -8.37
CA PRO A 69 3.85 15.36 -7.58
C PRO A 69 3.68 15.61 -6.08
N LEU A 70 3.32 14.56 -5.35
CA LEU A 70 3.31 14.57 -3.89
C LEU A 70 4.75 14.54 -3.37
N THR A 71 4.98 15.27 -2.27
CA THR A 71 6.24 15.17 -1.52
C THR A 71 6.24 13.92 -0.62
N LEU A 72 7.43 13.47 -0.21
CA LEU A 72 7.56 12.34 0.73
C LEU A 72 6.82 12.61 2.05
N ALA A 73 6.92 13.85 2.56
CA ALA A 73 6.25 14.28 3.78
C ALA A 73 4.72 14.25 3.65
N GLU A 74 4.16 14.66 2.51
CA GLU A 74 2.71 14.60 2.28
C GLU A 74 2.19 13.17 2.23
N VAL A 75 2.91 12.25 1.58
CA VAL A 75 2.53 10.83 1.57
C VAL A 75 2.56 10.26 2.98
N ALA A 76 3.62 10.55 3.75
CA ALA A 76 3.73 10.12 5.14
C ALA A 76 2.63 10.71 6.04
N ALA A 77 2.28 11.99 5.86
CA ALA A 77 1.21 12.65 6.61
C ALA A 77 -0.15 11.99 6.35
N VAL A 78 -0.44 11.58 5.10
CA VAL A 78 -1.66 10.81 4.80
C VAL A 78 -1.57 9.40 5.39
N ALA A 79 -0.44 8.71 5.20
CA ALA A 79 -0.25 7.32 5.58
C ALA A 79 -0.22 7.07 7.09
N ARG A 80 0.30 8.02 7.87
CA ARG A 80 0.52 7.89 9.32
C ARG A 80 -0.44 8.77 10.12
N GLU A 81 -0.60 10.02 9.72
CA GLU A 81 -1.31 11.03 10.51
C GLU A 81 -2.77 11.19 10.09
N GLY A 82 -3.13 10.71 8.89
CA GLY A 82 -4.49 10.85 8.35
C GLY A 82 -4.84 12.26 7.93
N ALA A 83 -3.87 12.95 7.32
CA ALA A 83 -4.15 14.18 6.59
C ALA A 83 -5.22 13.96 5.51
N SER A 84 -6.17 14.89 5.42
CA SER A 84 -7.22 14.87 4.39
C SER A 84 -6.62 15.15 3.01
N VAL A 85 -7.16 14.49 1.99
CA VAL A 85 -6.70 14.59 0.61
C VAL A 85 -7.86 15.01 -0.29
N GLY A 86 -7.60 15.94 -1.21
CA GLY A 86 -8.59 16.44 -2.17
C GLY A 86 -8.03 16.48 -3.59
N LEU A 87 -8.93 16.50 -4.57
CA LEU A 87 -8.55 16.70 -5.97
C LEU A 87 -8.25 18.17 -6.23
N ALA A 88 -7.12 18.45 -6.86
CA ALA A 88 -6.78 19.80 -7.28
C ALA A 88 -7.74 20.33 -8.36
N PRO A 89 -7.88 21.66 -8.50
CA PRO A 89 -8.64 22.26 -9.58
C PRO A 89 -8.24 21.69 -10.95
N GLY A 90 -9.25 21.34 -11.77
CA GLY A 90 -9.06 20.78 -13.10
C GLY A 90 -8.73 19.28 -13.17
N ALA A 91 -8.47 18.59 -12.05
CA ALA A 91 -8.24 17.14 -12.06
C ALA A 91 -9.44 16.35 -12.58
N HIS A 92 -10.65 16.74 -12.18
CA HIS A 92 -11.90 16.22 -12.73
C HIS A 92 -11.97 16.33 -14.25
N GLY A 93 -11.69 17.52 -14.78
CA GLY A 93 -11.75 17.78 -16.23
C GLY A 93 -10.78 16.90 -17.01
N ARG A 94 -9.53 16.76 -16.53
CA ARG A 94 -8.53 15.88 -17.17
C ARG A 94 -8.95 14.42 -17.14
N MET A 95 -9.44 13.92 -16.00
CA MET A 95 -9.94 12.55 -15.89
C MET A 95 -11.14 12.30 -16.81
N ALA A 96 -12.10 13.22 -16.86
CA ALA A 96 -13.26 13.14 -17.74
C ALA A 96 -12.85 13.12 -19.23
N ALA A 97 -11.91 13.98 -19.62
CA ALA A 97 -11.37 14.00 -20.98
C ALA A 97 -10.67 12.67 -21.35
N SER A 98 -9.85 12.13 -20.43
CA SER A 98 -9.21 10.82 -20.56
C SER A 98 -10.23 9.70 -20.73
N ARG A 99 -11.29 9.72 -19.93
CA ARG A 99 -12.37 8.73 -19.97
C ARG A 99 -13.11 8.78 -21.29
N ALA A 100 -13.40 9.96 -21.82
CA ALA A 100 -14.08 10.11 -23.11
C ALA A 100 -13.31 9.44 -24.28
N VAL A 101 -11.97 9.33 -24.20
CA VAL A 101 -11.16 8.59 -25.18
C VAL A 101 -11.47 7.08 -25.12
N VAL A 102 -11.59 6.52 -23.91
CA VAL A 102 -11.94 5.10 -23.70
C VAL A 102 -13.35 4.83 -24.20
N GLU A 103 -14.32 5.70 -23.90
CA GLU A 103 -15.71 5.54 -24.36
C GLU A 103 -15.82 5.54 -25.88
N ARG A 104 -15.13 6.47 -26.58
CA ARG A 104 -15.08 6.48 -28.04
C ARG A 104 -14.47 5.21 -28.62
N THR A 105 -13.53 4.60 -27.91
CA THR A 105 -12.87 3.36 -28.35
C THR A 105 -13.80 2.16 -28.23
N LEU A 106 -14.62 2.10 -27.17
CA LEU A 106 -15.59 1.02 -26.97
C LEU A 106 -16.71 1.03 -28.03
N GLY A 107 -17.09 2.20 -28.52
CA GLY A 107 -18.05 2.33 -29.63
C GLY A 107 -17.46 2.01 -31.02
N GLY A 108 -16.15 1.79 -31.12
CA GLY A 108 -15.46 1.50 -32.38
C GLY A 108 -15.07 0.02 -32.53
N THR A 109 -14.59 -0.35 -33.73
CA THR A 109 -14.13 -1.71 -34.05
C THR A 109 -12.65 -1.96 -33.74
N ARG A 110 -11.91 -0.93 -33.29
CA ARG A 110 -10.48 -0.99 -33.03
C ARG A 110 -10.17 -1.73 -31.73
N ALA A 111 -9.33 -2.76 -31.82
CA ALA A 111 -8.79 -3.45 -30.65
C ALA A 111 -7.82 -2.55 -29.87
N VAL A 112 -8.05 -2.37 -28.57
CA VAL A 112 -7.23 -1.57 -27.66
C VAL A 112 -7.00 -2.34 -26.36
N TYR A 113 -5.71 -2.51 -26.05
CA TYR A 113 -5.21 -3.28 -24.91
C TYR A 113 -5.90 -2.90 -23.60
N GLY A 114 -6.50 -3.89 -22.94
CA GLY A 114 -7.15 -3.73 -21.64
C GLY A 114 -8.43 -2.88 -21.65
N VAL A 115 -8.92 -2.48 -22.83
CA VAL A 115 -10.21 -1.81 -23.03
C VAL A 115 -11.24 -2.80 -23.58
N ASN A 116 -10.99 -3.36 -24.77
CA ASN A 116 -11.81 -4.38 -25.41
C ASN A 116 -10.98 -5.62 -25.82
N THR A 117 -9.79 -5.77 -25.26
CA THR A 117 -8.99 -6.99 -25.37
C THR A 117 -8.54 -7.50 -23.99
N GLY A 118 -8.06 -8.74 -23.93
CA GLY A 118 -7.43 -9.30 -22.74
C GLY A 118 -6.13 -8.59 -22.34
N VAL A 119 -5.52 -9.04 -21.24
CA VAL A 119 -4.25 -8.49 -20.72
C VAL A 119 -3.14 -9.53 -20.76
N GLY A 120 -1.88 -9.08 -20.78
CA GLY A 120 -0.71 -9.95 -20.80
C GLY A 120 -0.71 -10.89 -22.00
N VAL A 121 -0.61 -12.20 -21.74
CA VAL A 121 -0.64 -13.25 -22.78
C VAL A 121 -1.95 -13.25 -23.58
N LEU A 122 -3.03 -12.71 -23.03
CA LEU A 122 -4.36 -12.67 -23.66
C LEU A 122 -4.62 -11.37 -24.44
N LYS A 123 -3.60 -10.54 -24.67
CA LYS A 123 -3.73 -9.23 -25.33
C LYS A 123 -4.40 -9.25 -26.71
N ASP A 124 -4.30 -10.38 -27.41
CA ASP A 124 -4.81 -10.56 -28.78
C ASP A 124 -6.26 -11.11 -28.82
N ARG A 125 -6.87 -11.36 -27.65
CA ARG A 125 -8.27 -11.83 -27.56
C ARG A 125 -9.21 -10.64 -27.41
N VAL A 126 -10.13 -10.48 -28.36
CA VAL A 126 -11.21 -9.48 -28.32
C VAL A 126 -12.28 -9.90 -27.30
N ILE A 127 -12.76 -8.94 -26.53
CA ILE A 127 -13.76 -9.12 -25.48
C ILE A 127 -15.02 -8.37 -25.90
N SER A 128 -16.17 -9.05 -25.84
CA SER A 128 -17.45 -8.43 -26.20
C SER A 128 -17.88 -7.40 -25.16
N ALA A 129 -18.65 -6.39 -25.60
CA ALA A 129 -19.03 -5.25 -24.76
C ALA A 129 -19.76 -5.66 -23.47
N ASP A 130 -20.57 -6.72 -23.51
CA ASP A 130 -21.28 -7.29 -22.37
C ASP A 130 -20.34 -7.94 -21.32
N GLN A 131 -19.17 -8.40 -21.75
CA GLN A 131 -18.17 -9.05 -20.89
C GLN A 131 -17.13 -8.08 -20.32
N VAL A 132 -17.02 -6.86 -20.84
CA VAL A 132 -15.97 -5.90 -20.45
C VAL A 132 -16.01 -5.58 -18.95
N ARG A 133 -17.20 -5.42 -18.36
CA ARG A 133 -17.35 -5.17 -16.92
C ARG A 133 -16.89 -6.37 -16.09
N GLN A 134 -17.32 -7.57 -16.47
CA GLN A 134 -16.94 -8.80 -15.80
C GLN A 134 -15.43 -9.05 -15.88
N LEU A 135 -14.81 -8.71 -17.03
CA LEU A 135 -13.36 -8.76 -17.19
C LEU A 135 -12.65 -7.92 -16.12
N GLN A 136 -13.11 -6.70 -15.83
CA GLN A 136 -12.43 -5.85 -14.85
C GLN A 136 -12.44 -6.45 -13.44
N ILE A 137 -13.56 -7.06 -13.02
CA ILE A 137 -13.64 -7.77 -11.74
C ILE A 137 -12.74 -9.01 -11.77
N ASN A 138 -12.75 -9.77 -12.86
CA ASN A 138 -11.90 -10.96 -13.01
C ASN A 138 -10.41 -10.61 -12.98
N LEU A 139 -10.00 -9.45 -13.50
CA LEU A 139 -8.63 -8.95 -13.38
C LEU A 139 -8.22 -8.77 -11.93
N LEU A 140 -9.08 -8.17 -11.09
CA LEU A 140 -8.78 -8.01 -9.67
C LEU A 140 -8.64 -9.38 -9.00
N ARG A 141 -9.62 -10.26 -9.20
CA ARG A 141 -9.64 -11.60 -8.57
C ARG A 141 -8.44 -12.46 -8.98
N SER A 142 -8.10 -12.50 -10.27
CA SER A 142 -7.01 -13.33 -10.77
C SER A 142 -5.62 -12.84 -10.35
N HIS A 143 -5.47 -11.52 -10.13
CA HIS A 143 -4.19 -10.94 -9.73
C HIS A 143 -4.03 -10.84 -8.21
N ALA A 144 -5.08 -11.02 -7.41
CA ALA A 144 -5.04 -11.03 -5.95
C ALA A 144 -4.36 -12.31 -5.38
N ALA A 145 -3.16 -12.62 -5.87
CA ALA A 145 -2.36 -13.79 -5.54
C ALA A 145 -1.25 -13.50 -4.52
N GLY A 146 -1.31 -12.35 -3.83
CA GLY A 146 -0.35 -12.01 -2.77
C GLY A 146 -0.45 -12.94 -1.56
N VAL A 147 0.68 -13.19 -0.89
CA VAL A 147 0.81 -14.14 0.24
C VAL A 147 1.66 -13.59 1.39
N GLY A 148 1.77 -14.37 2.46
CA GLY A 148 2.63 -14.08 3.60
C GLY A 148 1.97 -13.15 4.63
N ARG A 149 2.79 -12.52 5.46
CA ARG A 149 2.31 -11.54 6.45
C ARG A 149 1.69 -10.33 5.75
N PHE A 150 0.80 -9.63 6.43
CA PHE A 150 0.23 -8.40 5.88
C PHE A 150 1.20 -7.23 6.01
N ALA A 151 1.12 -6.31 5.05
CA ALA A 151 1.74 -5.01 5.14
C ALA A 151 1.13 -4.21 6.30
N GLN A 152 1.94 -3.37 6.94
CA GLN A 152 1.44 -2.45 7.96
C GLN A 152 0.39 -1.50 7.34
N PRO A 153 -0.66 -1.10 8.09
CA PRO A 153 -1.74 -0.26 7.57
C PRO A 153 -1.25 1.02 6.88
N GLU A 154 -0.18 1.65 7.37
CA GLU A 154 0.42 2.84 6.76
C GLU A 154 0.88 2.61 5.31
N ILE A 155 1.37 1.41 4.97
CA ILE A 155 1.81 1.07 3.61
C ILE A 155 0.58 1.03 2.69
N ALA A 156 -0.51 0.39 3.11
CA ALA A 156 -1.74 0.33 2.33
C ALA A 156 -2.39 1.73 2.16
N ARG A 157 -2.34 2.58 3.18
CA ARG A 157 -2.78 3.99 3.09
C ARG A 157 -1.92 4.82 2.15
N ALA A 158 -0.59 4.63 2.18
CA ALA A 158 0.32 5.23 1.22
C ALA A 158 0.02 4.76 -0.21
N MET A 159 -0.27 3.46 -0.41
CA MET A 159 -0.70 2.94 -1.72
C MET A 159 -1.98 3.62 -2.21
N LEU A 160 -2.99 3.80 -1.35
CA LEU A 160 -4.26 4.47 -1.70
C LEU A 160 -4.01 5.89 -2.23
N VAL A 161 -3.27 6.72 -1.48
CA VAL A 161 -3.01 8.11 -1.89
C VAL A 161 -2.13 8.19 -3.14
N LEU A 162 -1.11 7.34 -3.26
CA LEU A 162 -0.25 7.30 -4.45
C LEU A 162 -1.02 6.81 -5.69
N ARG A 163 -1.97 5.88 -5.53
CA ARG A 163 -2.82 5.41 -6.63
C ARG A 163 -3.79 6.51 -7.05
N ALA A 164 -4.45 7.15 -6.08
CA ALA A 164 -5.35 8.27 -6.32
C ALA A 164 -4.61 9.41 -7.06
N ALA A 165 -3.41 9.78 -6.60
CA ALA A 165 -2.60 10.81 -7.22
C ALA A 165 -2.20 10.46 -8.66
N SER A 166 -1.78 9.22 -8.91
CA SER A 166 -1.43 8.74 -10.25
C SER A 166 -2.61 8.84 -11.22
N LEU A 167 -3.81 8.42 -10.78
CA LEU A 167 -5.03 8.47 -11.59
C LEU A 167 -5.51 9.91 -11.84
N ALA A 168 -5.36 10.80 -10.85
CA ALA A 168 -5.77 12.21 -10.92
C ALA A 168 -5.03 13.05 -11.98
N HIS A 169 -3.92 12.53 -12.54
CA HIS A 169 -3.26 13.15 -13.69
C HIS A 169 -4.07 13.01 -14.99
N GLY A 170 -5.03 12.08 -15.08
CA GLY A 170 -5.93 11.98 -16.24
C GLY A 170 -5.33 11.25 -17.45
N HIS A 171 -4.45 10.27 -17.24
CA HIS A 171 -3.87 9.46 -18.33
C HIS A 171 -4.35 8.00 -18.33
N SER A 172 -5.10 7.58 -17.31
CA SER A 172 -5.48 6.18 -17.13
C SER A 172 -6.83 5.82 -17.77
N GLY A 173 -7.68 6.80 -18.10
CA GLY A 173 -8.99 6.58 -18.71
C GLY A 173 -10.05 5.98 -17.78
N CYS A 174 -9.87 6.08 -16.46
CA CYS A 174 -10.89 5.74 -15.47
C CYS A 174 -11.80 6.94 -15.19
N ARG A 175 -12.98 6.71 -14.61
CA ARG A 175 -13.87 7.79 -14.17
C ARG A 175 -13.28 8.52 -12.96
N PRO A 176 -13.62 9.80 -12.75
CA PRO A 176 -13.32 10.51 -11.49
C PRO A 176 -13.82 9.76 -10.25
N ALA A 177 -14.97 9.09 -10.34
CA ALA A 177 -15.55 8.26 -9.29
C ALA A 177 -14.60 7.18 -8.73
N VAL A 178 -13.66 6.68 -9.54
CA VAL A 178 -12.64 5.71 -9.07
C VAL A 178 -11.67 6.38 -8.10
N VAL A 179 -11.24 7.60 -8.39
CA VAL A 179 -10.33 8.37 -7.53
C VAL A 179 -11.07 8.82 -6.28
N GLU A 180 -12.31 9.28 -6.41
CA GLU A 180 -13.17 9.62 -5.27
C GLU A 180 -13.38 8.43 -4.34
N ALA A 181 -13.59 7.22 -4.87
CA ALA A 181 -13.72 6.02 -4.05
C ALA A 181 -12.42 5.70 -3.27
N LEU A 182 -11.24 5.85 -3.89
CA LEU A 182 -9.95 5.72 -3.19
C LEU A 182 -9.80 6.74 -2.07
N LEU A 183 -10.18 8.00 -2.31
CA LEU A 183 -10.15 9.06 -1.29
C LEU A 183 -11.18 8.81 -0.18
N ALA A 184 -12.35 8.26 -0.53
CA ALA A 184 -13.39 7.91 0.43
C ALA A 184 -12.96 6.78 1.36
N LEU A 185 -12.17 5.81 0.90
CA LEU A 185 -11.54 4.81 1.79
C LEU A 185 -10.61 5.48 2.81
N LEU A 186 -9.79 6.44 2.38
CA LEU A 186 -8.89 7.18 3.27
C LEU A 186 -9.66 7.98 4.32
N GLU A 187 -10.67 8.75 3.90
CA GLU A 187 -11.49 9.57 4.79
C GLU A 187 -12.32 8.69 5.75
N GLY A 188 -12.90 7.60 5.25
CA GLY A 188 -13.66 6.61 6.03
C GLY A 188 -12.80 5.69 6.89
N ARG A 189 -11.46 5.86 6.88
CA ARG A 189 -10.48 5.01 7.60
C ARG A 189 -10.62 3.51 7.30
N VAL A 190 -11.03 3.19 6.08
CA VAL A 190 -11.06 1.82 5.57
C VAL A 190 -9.70 1.54 4.93
N THR A 191 -8.89 0.69 5.56
CA THR A 191 -7.56 0.36 5.08
C THR A 191 -7.54 -1.07 4.54
N PRO A 192 -7.33 -1.30 3.23
CA PRO A 192 -7.27 -2.64 2.67
C PRO A 192 -6.20 -3.52 3.33
N VAL A 193 -6.52 -4.80 3.52
CA VAL A 193 -5.56 -5.82 3.97
C VAL A 193 -4.74 -6.25 2.76
N VAL A 194 -3.44 -5.93 2.76
CA VAL A 194 -2.55 -6.21 1.63
C VAL A 194 -1.46 -7.19 2.07
N PRO A 195 -1.34 -8.38 1.46
CA PRO A 195 -0.21 -9.28 1.70
C PRO A 195 1.13 -8.67 1.27
N LEU A 196 2.19 -8.94 2.04
CA LEU A 196 3.50 -8.31 1.84
C LEU A 196 4.30 -8.92 0.67
N GLN A 197 3.98 -10.15 0.25
CA GLN A 197 4.66 -10.84 -0.85
C GLN A 197 3.73 -11.01 -2.05
N GLY A 198 4.29 -10.96 -3.26
CA GLY A 198 3.56 -11.20 -4.52
C GLY A 198 3.87 -10.19 -5.63
N SER A 199 4.48 -9.04 -5.32
CA SER A 199 5.02 -8.14 -6.34
C SER A 199 6.39 -8.58 -6.82
N VAL A 200 6.67 -8.36 -8.11
CA VAL A 200 7.98 -8.54 -8.75
C VAL A 200 8.71 -7.23 -9.05
N GLY A 201 8.09 -6.07 -8.74
CA GLY A 201 8.71 -4.74 -8.85
C GLY A 201 9.08 -4.26 -10.27
N ALA A 202 8.81 -5.02 -11.34
CA ALA A 202 9.33 -4.75 -12.68
C ALA A 202 8.45 -3.81 -13.55
N SER A 203 7.13 -3.78 -13.35
CA SER A 203 6.21 -2.87 -14.07
C SER A 203 4.80 -2.77 -13.49
N GLY A 204 4.51 -3.49 -12.39
CA GLY A 204 3.25 -3.39 -11.70
C GLY A 204 3.29 -4.19 -10.40
N ASP A 205 2.95 -3.54 -9.29
CA ASP A 205 2.63 -4.18 -8.02
C ASP A 205 1.23 -4.80 -8.10
N LEU A 206 1.00 -5.62 -9.13
CA LEU A 206 -0.33 -6.10 -9.53
C LEU A 206 -1.01 -6.83 -8.37
N ALA A 207 -0.30 -7.74 -7.69
CA ALA A 207 -0.88 -8.51 -6.60
C ALA A 207 -1.24 -7.67 -5.38
N PRO A 208 -0.35 -6.83 -4.82
CA PRO A 208 -0.71 -5.90 -3.76
C PRO A 208 -1.85 -4.95 -4.15
N LEU A 209 -1.81 -4.38 -5.36
CA LEU A 209 -2.86 -3.46 -5.82
C LEU A 209 -4.19 -4.15 -6.10
N ALA A 210 -4.19 -5.42 -6.52
CA ALA A 210 -5.41 -6.20 -6.68
C ALA A 210 -6.10 -6.42 -5.32
N HIS A 211 -5.35 -6.77 -4.27
CA HIS A 211 -5.87 -6.86 -2.91
C HIS A 211 -6.45 -5.52 -2.43
N LEU A 212 -5.78 -4.40 -2.72
CA LEU A 212 -6.29 -3.06 -2.45
C LEU A 212 -7.60 -2.78 -3.21
N ALA A 213 -7.64 -3.09 -4.50
CA ALA A 213 -8.75 -2.77 -5.39
C ALA A 213 -10.00 -3.64 -5.15
N LEU A 214 -9.84 -4.88 -4.66
CA LEU A 214 -10.98 -5.74 -4.31
C LEU A 214 -11.88 -5.09 -3.26
N VAL A 215 -11.31 -4.35 -2.30
CA VAL A 215 -12.09 -3.64 -1.28
C VAL A 215 -13.01 -2.60 -1.90
N LEU A 216 -12.59 -1.91 -2.97
CA LEU A 216 -13.44 -0.92 -3.65
C LEU A 216 -14.71 -1.54 -4.23
N VAL A 217 -14.65 -2.80 -4.67
CA VAL A 217 -15.79 -3.52 -5.25
C VAL A 217 -16.55 -4.37 -4.22
N GLY A 218 -16.23 -4.22 -2.93
CA GLY A 218 -16.85 -4.95 -1.82
C GLY A 218 -16.30 -6.35 -1.57
N GLU A 219 -15.23 -6.74 -2.25
CA GLU A 219 -14.53 -8.02 -2.06
C GLU A 219 -13.27 -7.84 -1.18
N GLY A 220 -12.57 -8.94 -0.90
CA GLY A 220 -11.34 -8.91 -0.09
C GLY A 220 -11.59 -8.62 1.39
N GLU A 221 -10.54 -8.20 2.10
CA GLU A 221 -10.58 -7.83 3.52
C GLU A 221 -10.03 -6.42 3.73
N ALA A 222 -10.55 -5.73 4.74
CA ALA A 222 -10.08 -4.41 5.15
C ALA A 222 -10.10 -4.26 6.67
N TRP A 223 -9.29 -3.34 7.16
CA TRP A 223 -9.34 -2.82 8.51
C TRP A 223 -10.29 -1.62 8.55
N LEU A 224 -11.23 -1.62 9.49
CA LEU A 224 -11.99 -0.44 9.88
C LEU A 224 -11.61 -0.11 11.32
N GLY A 225 -10.77 0.93 11.51
CA GLY A 225 -10.02 1.08 12.76
C GLY A 225 -9.07 -0.11 12.96
N ASP A 226 -9.15 -0.75 14.13
CA ASP A 226 -8.30 -1.90 14.48
C ASP A 226 -8.94 -3.26 14.15
N GLN A 227 -10.15 -3.27 13.60
CA GLN A 227 -10.90 -4.50 13.33
C GLN A 227 -10.76 -4.93 11.86
N ARG A 228 -10.21 -6.13 11.63
CA ARG A 228 -10.22 -6.78 10.31
C ARG A 228 -11.59 -7.36 10.03
N MET A 229 -12.11 -7.11 8.83
CA MET A 229 -13.39 -7.66 8.39
C MET A 229 -13.44 -7.78 6.85
N PRO A 230 -14.41 -8.53 6.31
CA PRO A 230 -14.71 -8.53 4.88
C PRO A 230 -14.91 -7.12 4.32
N GLY A 231 -14.41 -6.86 3.10
CA GLY A 231 -14.44 -5.55 2.46
C GLY A 231 -15.83 -4.92 2.39
N ALA A 232 -16.85 -5.70 2.01
CA ALA A 232 -18.25 -5.25 2.01
C ALA A 232 -18.75 -4.75 3.38
N LEU A 233 -18.32 -5.38 4.48
CA LEU A 233 -18.68 -4.96 5.83
C LEU A 233 -17.94 -3.69 6.24
N ALA A 234 -16.66 -3.57 5.88
CA ALA A 234 -15.88 -2.37 6.13
C ALA A 234 -16.44 -1.16 5.38
N LEU A 235 -16.78 -1.32 4.08
CA LEU A 235 -17.43 -0.26 3.30
C LEU A 235 -18.74 0.18 3.96
N ARG A 236 -19.62 -0.78 4.30
CA ARG A 236 -20.90 -0.49 4.95
C ARG A 236 -20.72 0.23 6.29
N GLY A 237 -19.76 -0.22 7.10
CA GLY A 237 -19.43 0.38 8.40
C GLY A 237 -18.93 1.82 8.27
N ALA A 238 -18.30 2.17 7.15
CA ALA A 238 -17.87 3.52 6.82
C ALA A 238 -18.92 4.33 6.04
N GLY A 239 -20.11 3.79 5.80
CA GLY A 239 -21.16 4.45 5.01
C GLY A 239 -20.87 4.52 3.51
N LEU A 240 -19.96 3.68 3.01
CA LEU A 240 -19.54 3.61 1.62
C LEU A 240 -20.26 2.47 0.88
N GLN A 241 -20.42 2.62 -0.43
CA GLN A 241 -21.00 1.61 -1.30
C GLN A 241 -19.93 0.98 -2.20
N PRO A 242 -20.06 -0.32 -2.55
CA PRO A 242 -19.21 -0.95 -3.55
C PRO A 242 -19.25 -0.22 -4.90
N LEU A 243 -18.08 -0.02 -5.49
CA LEU A 243 -17.91 0.60 -6.80
C LEU A 243 -18.16 -0.44 -7.90
N ALA A 244 -19.12 -0.18 -8.79
CA ALA A 244 -19.27 -0.94 -10.01
C ALA A 244 -18.22 -0.49 -11.04
N LEU A 245 -17.30 -1.38 -11.42
CA LEU A 245 -16.25 -1.07 -12.39
C LEU A 245 -16.78 -1.05 -13.82
N GLU A 246 -16.26 -0.09 -14.58
CA GLU A 246 -16.47 0.01 -16.02
C GLU A 246 -15.18 -0.34 -16.78
N ALA A 247 -15.28 -0.41 -18.11
CA ALA A 247 -14.15 -0.69 -19.01
C ALA A 247 -12.84 0.01 -18.59
N LYS A 248 -11.74 -0.77 -18.61
CA LYS A 248 -10.37 -0.35 -18.24
C LYS A 248 -10.15 -0.01 -16.76
N GLU A 249 -11.18 0.10 -15.93
CA GLU A 249 -11.01 0.58 -14.55
C GLU A 249 -10.32 -0.44 -13.63
N GLY A 250 -10.57 -1.73 -13.82
CA GLY A 250 -9.86 -2.78 -13.08
C GLY A 250 -8.36 -2.76 -13.39
N LEU A 251 -8.01 -2.69 -14.67
CA LEU A 251 -6.62 -2.53 -15.10
C LEU A 251 -6.01 -1.22 -14.60
N ALA A 252 -6.75 -0.11 -14.67
CA ALA A 252 -6.30 1.18 -14.18
C ALA A 252 -6.06 1.18 -12.66
N LEU A 253 -6.75 0.35 -11.88
CA LEU A 253 -6.52 0.24 -10.44
C LEU A 253 -5.24 -0.55 -10.11
N ILE A 254 -4.96 -1.62 -10.86
CA ILE A 254 -3.86 -2.54 -10.52
C ILE A 254 -2.54 -2.25 -11.24
N ASN A 255 -2.57 -1.48 -12.32
CA ASN A 255 -1.38 -1.20 -13.12
C ASN A 255 -0.59 0.01 -12.58
N GLY A 256 0.34 -0.24 -11.66
CA GLY A 256 1.30 0.75 -11.17
C GLY A 256 2.21 0.22 -10.08
N THR A 257 3.13 1.06 -9.60
CA THR A 257 4.21 0.69 -8.66
C THR A 257 3.95 1.17 -7.23
N GLN A 258 2.68 1.31 -6.84
CA GLN A 258 2.31 1.97 -5.59
C GLN A 258 2.76 1.24 -4.31
N PHE A 259 2.91 -0.08 -4.32
CA PHE A 259 3.37 -0.82 -3.14
C PHE A 259 4.87 -0.60 -2.92
N SER A 260 5.66 -0.78 -3.97
CA SER A 260 7.10 -0.54 -3.95
C SER A 260 7.42 0.94 -3.67
N THR A 261 6.67 1.87 -4.28
CA THR A 261 6.81 3.31 -4.00
C THR A 261 6.38 3.65 -2.58
N ALA A 262 5.30 3.08 -2.04
CA ALA A 262 4.88 3.31 -0.65
C ALA A 262 5.99 2.89 0.34
N LEU A 263 6.55 1.70 0.16
CA LEU A 263 7.67 1.21 0.98
C LEU A 263 8.87 2.16 0.90
N ALA A 264 9.29 2.55 -0.31
CA ALA A 264 10.43 3.43 -0.49
C ALA A 264 10.21 4.82 0.14
N VAL A 265 9.03 5.42 -0.05
CA VAL A 265 8.70 6.73 0.50
C VAL A 265 8.74 6.72 2.02
N LEU A 266 8.08 5.74 2.65
CA LEU A 266 8.07 5.62 4.12
C LEU A 266 9.47 5.33 4.67
N ALA A 267 10.23 4.47 4.00
CA ALA A 267 11.62 4.19 4.38
C ALA A 267 12.52 5.43 4.27
N CYS A 268 12.37 6.27 3.24
CA CYS A 268 13.11 7.52 3.13
C CYS A 268 12.77 8.51 4.25
N VAL A 269 11.50 8.60 4.64
CA VAL A 269 11.06 9.46 5.76
C VAL A 269 11.64 8.96 7.09
N ASP A 270 11.65 7.65 7.31
CA ASP A 270 12.23 7.07 8.52
C ASP A 270 13.76 7.18 8.54
N ALA A 271 14.43 6.96 7.40
CA ALA A 271 15.87 7.13 7.27
C ALA A 271 16.30 8.56 7.59
N ARG A 272 15.53 9.58 7.17
CA ARG A 272 15.79 10.97 7.53
C ARG A 272 15.73 11.19 9.04
N ARG A 273 14.68 10.68 9.69
CA ARG A 273 14.52 10.79 11.16
C ARG A 273 15.65 10.08 11.91
N LEU A 274 16.04 8.90 11.44
CA LEU A 274 17.15 8.14 12.02
C LEU A 274 18.49 8.85 11.83
N TRP A 275 18.71 9.47 10.67
CA TRP A 275 19.91 10.28 10.40
C TRP A 275 20.01 11.48 11.35
N GLU A 276 18.93 12.26 11.49
CA GLU A 276 18.87 13.40 12.41
C GLU A 276 19.11 12.99 13.87
N ALA A 277 18.47 11.90 14.31
CA ALA A 277 18.69 11.35 15.65
C ALA A 277 20.12 10.84 15.86
N GLY A 278 20.71 10.22 14.83
CA GLY A 278 22.10 9.75 14.84
C GLY A 278 23.10 10.90 14.97
N LEU A 279 22.86 12.02 14.26
CA LEU A 279 23.68 13.23 14.38
C LEU A 279 23.60 13.82 15.80
N ALA A 280 22.39 13.94 16.35
CA ALA A 280 22.21 14.43 17.72
C ALA A 280 22.92 13.53 18.76
N ALA A 281 22.83 12.22 18.60
CA ALA A 281 23.52 11.27 19.47
C ALA A 281 25.05 11.33 19.33
N ALA A 282 25.56 11.54 18.12
CA ALA A 282 26.99 11.73 17.88
C ALA A 282 27.53 13.03 18.49
N ALA A 283 26.78 14.13 18.38
CA ALA A 283 27.12 15.39 19.03
C ALA A 283 27.19 15.22 20.55
N LEU A 284 26.15 14.64 21.17
CA LEU A 284 26.11 14.38 22.61
C LEU A 284 27.26 13.47 23.07
N SER A 285 27.55 12.41 22.31
CA SER A 285 28.65 11.50 22.61
C SER A 285 30.00 12.21 22.56
N THR A 286 30.17 13.14 21.61
CA THR A 286 31.38 13.96 21.48
C THR A 286 31.55 14.87 22.69
N GLU A 287 30.47 15.53 23.16
CA GLU A 287 30.53 16.36 24.37
C GLU A 287 30.90 15.55 25.61
N VAL A 288 30.24 14.41 25.84
CA VAL A 288 30.46 13.56 27.03
C VAL A 288 31.89 12.99 27.06
N LEU A 289 32.46 12.68 25.89
CA LEU A 289 33.83 12.19 25.76
C LEU A 289 34.88 13.31 25.76
N LEU A 290 34.47 14.57 25.90
CA LEU A 290 35.34 15.76 25.77
C LEU A 290 36.08 15.78 24.41
N GLY A 291 35.40 15.31 23.36
CA GLY A 291 35.91 15.27 22.00
C GLY A 291 35.98 16.66 21.36
N SER A 292 36.83 16.79 20.34
CA SER A 292 37.02 18.06 19.62
C SER A 292 35.98 18.23 18.52
N PHE A 293 35.32 19.40 18.51
CA PHE A 293 34.44 19.84 17.41
C PHE A 293 35.19 20.53 16.26
N GLN A 294 36.52 20.66 16.35
CA GLN A 294 37.32 21.29 15.28
C GLN A 294 37.11 20.67 13.89
N PRO A 295 36.95 19.33 13.74
CA PRO A 295 36.68 18.75 12.42
C PRO A 295 35.37 19.24 11.80
N ALA A 296 34.34 19.56 12.60
CA ALA A 296 33.05 20.04 12.11
C ALA A 296 33.04 21.54 11.76
N ARG A 297 34.14 22.26 12.01
CA ARG A 297 34.18 23.70 11.72
C ARG A 297 33.94 24.00 10.24
N PRO A 298 33.17 25.04 9.91
CA PRO A 298 32.92 25.42 8.52
C PRO A 298 34.20 25.57 7.70
N GLU A 299 35.25 26.19 8.27
CA GLU A 299 36.54 26.40 7.59
C GLU A 299 37.22 25.08 7.17
N VAL A 300 36.99 23.99 7.90
CA VAL A 300 37.54 22.66 7.60
C VAL A 300 36.67 21.95 6.55
N GLN A 301 35.35 22.00 6.72
CA GLN A 301 34.42 21.27 5.86
C GLN A 301 34.35 21.83 4.44
N VAL A 302 34.52 23.14 4.26
CA VAL A 302 34.56 23.75 2.91
C VAL A 302 35.73 23.27 2.06
N LEU A 303 36.80 22.73 2.67
CA LEU A 303 37.93 22.14 1.94
C LEU A 303 37.57 20.80 1.30
N ARG A 304 36.52 20.12 1.80
CA ARG A 304 35.97 18.87 1.24
C ARG A 304 34.44 18.95 1.14
N PRO A 305 33.90 19.76 0.22
CA PRO A 305 32.51 20.22 0.24
C PRO A 305 31.51 19.19 -0.32
N TYR A 306 31.49 17.98 0.24
CA TYR A 306 30.41 17.05 -0.04
C TYR A 306 29.13 17.54 0.65
N ALA A 307 28.02 17.61 -0.10
CA ALA A 307 26.77 18.18 0.39
C ALA A 307 26.32 17.60 1.75
N GLY A 308 26.35 16.26 1.90
CA GLY A 308 25.96 15.62 3.16
C GLY A 308 26.93 15.84 4.32
N ALA A 309 28.23 16.08 4.03
CA ALA A 309 29.20 16.41 5.08
C ALA A 309 29.01 17.87 5.56
N LEU A 310 28.75 18.79 4.62
CA LEU A 310 28.44 20.19 4.93
C LEU A 310 27.11 20.35 5.68
N GLU A 311 26.09 19.56 5.33
CA GLU A 311 24.79 19.57 6.02
C GLU A 311 24.88 19.02 7.45
N ALA A 312 25.73 18.03 7.67
CA ALA A 312 25.84 17.32 8.95
C ALA A 312 26.72 18.03 9.99
N ALA A 313 27.70 18.82 9.54
CA ALA A 313 28.68 19.50 10.38
C ALA A 313 28.12 20.76 11.03
#